data_AF-A0A1X1G9B1-F1
#
_entry.id   AF-A0A1X1G9B1-F1
#
_cell.length_a   1.000
_cell.length_b   1.000
_cell.length_c   1.000
_cell.angle_alpha   90.00
_cell.angle_beta   90.00
_cell.angle_gamma   90.00
#
_symmetry.space_group_name_H-M   'P 1'
#
loop_
_entity.id
_entity.type
_entity.pdbx_description
1 polymer ?
#
loop_
_entity_poly.entity_id
_entity_poly.type
_entity_poly.pdbx_seq_one_letter_code
_entity_poly.pdbx_strand_id
1 'polypeptide(L)'
;MNEIKCPNCGEVFTVNESQYAELLSQVRTAEFDKELHDRMKQELALAEQKAMNEQQTKLAQKDQEIAQLQSQIQNFDTEKELAKKEVEQTSHEALLAKDKEVQALESQLATLRFKHENQLQKALSDLEKERDQVKNQLLLQEKENELSLASVKQNYEAQLKAASEQVEFYKNFKAQQSTKAIGESLEQYAESEFNKVRSFAFPNAYFEKDNKVSARGSKGDFIFRDFDENGLEFISIMFEMKNEADGTEKKHKNADFYKELDKDRHEKNCEYAVLVTMLEADNDYFNTGIVDVSHEYEKMYVVRPQFFIQLIGLLRNAALNSLKYKQELALVREQNIDITHFEEDLDAFKVAFAKNYNSASTNFGKAIDEIDKAIKRMEEVKKFLTTSENQLRLANNKLEDVSVKKLTRKNPTMKAKFEALKGE
;
A
#
# COMPACT_ATOMS: atom_id res chain seq x y z
N MET A 1 -159.17 -49.36 111.22
CA MET A 1 -158.94 -47.90 111.21
C MET A 1 -158.01 -47.61 112.38
N ASN A 2 -156.79 -47.17 112.12
CA ASN A 2 -155.80 -46.83 113.15
C ASN A 2 -155.69 -45.30 113.20
N GLU A 3 -155.99 -44.71 114.36
CA GLU A 3 -155.92 -43.26 114.60
C GLU A 3 -154.47 -42.83 114.83
N ILE A 4 -154.00 -41.81 114.11
CA ILE A 4 -152.64 -41.27 114.23
C ILE A 4 -152.72 -39.88 114.87
N LYS A 5 -151.89 -39.65 115.90
CA LYS A 5 -151.87 -38.40 116.67
C LYS A 5 -150.67 -37.56 116.25
N CYS A 6 -150.91 -36.33 115.81
CA CYS A 6 -149.81 -35.44 115.42
C CYS A 6 -148.92 -35.12 116.64
N PRO A 7 -147.61 -35.42 116.60
CA PRO A 7 -146.70 -35.17 117.72
C PRO A 7 -146.44 -33.68 117.98
N ASN A 8 -146.83 -32.77 117.09
CA ASN A 8 -146.58 -31.34 117.23
C ASN A 8 -147.79 -30.52 117.74
N CYS A 9 -149.03 -30.94 117.47
CA CYS A 9 -150.23 -30.22 117.90
C CYS A 9 -151.27 -31.09 118.63
N GLY A 10 -151.05 -32.40 118.77
CA GLY A 10 -151.87 -33.30 119.60
C GLY A 10 -153.25 -33.66 119.06
N GLU A 11 -153.63 -33.15 117.88
CA GLU A 11 -154.91 -33.40 117.23
C GLU A 11 -154.96 -34.82 116.63
N VAL A 12 -156.06 -35.53 116.88
CA VAL A 12 -156.28 -36.93 116.49
C VAL A 12 -157.11 -36.93 115.21
N PHE A 13 -156.53 -37.42 114.12
CA PHE A 13 -157.23 -37.51 112.83
C PHE A 13 -157.20 -38.93 112.28
N THR A 14 -158.27 -39.29 111.59
CA THR A 14 -158.43 -40.57 110.89
C THR A 14 -157.94 -40.40 109.47
N VAL A 15 -156.86 -41.10 109.13
CA VAL A 15 -156.27 -41.00 107.80
C VAL A 15 -157.13 -41.81 106.81
N ASN A 16 -157.82 -41.10 105.92
CA ASN A 16 -158.51 -41.70 104.77
C ASN A 16 -157.44 -42.13 103.74
N GLU A 17 -157.58 -43.30 103.11
CA GLU A 17 -156.57 -43.84 102.17
C GLU A 17 -156.20 -42.83 101.06
N SER A 18 -157.13 -41.95 100.67
CA SER A 18 -156.90 -40.87 99.72
C SER A 18 -155.94 -39.78 100.22
N GLN A 19 -156.02 -39.39 101.49
CA GLN A 19 -155.17 -38.33 102.08
C GLN A 19 -153.76 -38.84 102.41
N TYR A 20 -153.63 -40.12 102.79
CA TYR A 20 -152.32 -40.76 102.92
C TYR A 20 -151.64 -40.89 101.56
N ALA A 21 -152.39 -41.24 100.52
CA ALA A 21 -151.90 -41.32 99.15
C ALA A 21 -151.47 -39.94 98.61
N GLU A 22 -152.15 -38.86 98.97
CA GLU A 22 -151.73 -37.48 98.64
C GLU A 22 -150.47 -37.04 99.39
N LEU A 23 -150.33 -37.31 100.68
CA LEU A 23 -149.09 -37.01 101.41
C LEU A 23 -147.92 -37.88 100.94
N LEU A 24 -148.14 -39.16 100.65
CA LEU A 24 -147.14 -40.05 100.03
C LEU A 24 -146.79 -39.58 98.62
N SER A 25 -147.74 -39.15 97.81
CA SER A 25 -147.46 -38.64 96.48
C SER A 25 -146.70 -37.32 96.55
N GLN A 26 -147.02 -36.44 97.50
CA GLN A 26 -146.36 -35.15 97.68
C GLN A 26 -144.93 -35.30 98.21
N VAL A 27 -144.69 -36.17 99.21
CA VAL A 27 -143.34 -36.48 99.70
C VAL A 27 -142.54 -37.24 98.65
N ARG A 28 -143.15 -38.21 97.95
CA ARG A 28 -142.50 -38.95 96.86
C ARG A 28 -142.19 -38.04 95.67
N THR A 29 -143.04 -37.08 95.34
CA THR A 29 -142.79 -36.10 94.27
C THR A 29 -141.70 -35.12 94.68
N ALA A 30 -141.70 -34.62 95.91
CA ALA A 30 -140.66 -33.71 96.40
C ALA A 30 -139.28 -34.38 96.53
N GLU A 31 -139.22 -35.60 97.08
CA GLU A 31 -137.97 -36.38 97.17
C GLU A 31 -137.51 -36.85 95.78
N PHE A 32 -138.44 -37.21 94.89
CA PHE A 32 -138.11 -37.55 93.49
C PHE A 32 -137.62 -36.33 92.71
N ASP A 33 -138.23 -35.15 92.85
CA ASP A 33 -137.78 -33.92 92.20
C ASP A 33 -136.40 -33.48 92.71
N LYS A 34 -136.13 -33.71 93.99
CA LYS A 34 -134.82 -33.49 94.61
C LYS A 34 -133.78 -34.48 94.09
N GLU A 35 -134.09 -35.77 94.02
CA GLU A 35 -133.21 -36.80 93.44
C GLU A 35 -132.97 -36.53 91.95
N LEU A 36 -133.99 -36.12 91.20
CA LEU A 36 -133.90 -35.71 89.81
C LEU A 36 -133.00 -34.49 89.66
N HIS A 37 -133.16 -33.47 90.51
CA HIS A 37 -132.28 -32.29 90.52
C HIS A 37 -130.84 -32.65 90.85
N ASP A 38 -130.61 -33.48 91.87
CA ASP A 38 -129.27 -33.90 92.27
C ASP A 38 -128.60 -34.73 91.17
N ARG A 39 -129.34 -35.62 90.51
CA ARG A 39 -128.86 -36.40 89.37
C ARG A 39 -128.59 -35.52 88.15
N MET A 40 -129.48 -34.56 87.85
CA MET A 40 -129.29 -33.63 86.74
C MET A 40 -128.09 -32.71 86.99
N LYS A 41 -127.87 -32.29 88.24
CA LYS A 41 -126.69 -31.53 88.66
C LYS A 41 -125.40 -32.36 88.55
N GLN A 42 -125.44 -33.65 88.92
CA GLN A 42 -124.31 -34.56 88.73
C GLN A 42 -124.01 -34.82 87.26
N GLU A 43 -125.02 -35.03 86.41
CA GLU A 43 -124.83 -35.22 84.97
C GLU A 43 -124.31 -33.95 84.29
N LEU A 44 -124.82 -32.76 84.66
CA LEU A 44 -124.28 -31.48 84.20
C LEU A 44 -122.82 -31.31 84.61
N ALA A 45 -122.48 -31.56 85.87
CA ALA A 45 -121.10 -31.49 86.34
C ALA A 45 -120.18 -32.49 85.61
N LEU A 46 -120.65 -33.70 85.33
CA LEU A 46 -119.90 -34.70 84.56
C LEU A 46 -119.71 -34.26 83.10
N ALA A 47 -120.75 -33.68 82.49
CA ALA A 47 -120.71 -33.16 81.12
C ALA A 47 -119.76 -31.96 81.01
N GLU A 48 -119.79 -31.03 81.97
CA GLU A 48 -118.86 -29.91 82.08
C GLU A 48 -117.41 -30.40 82.27
N GLN A 49 -117.19 -31.38 83.16
CA GLN A 49 -115.87 -31.99 83.37
C GLN A 49 -115.34 -32.65 82.08
N LYS A 50 -116.18 -33.39 81.35
CA LYS A 50 -115.82 -34.02 80.07
C LYS A 50 -115.48 -32.97 79.01
N ALA A 51 -116.32 -31.95 78.86
CA ALA A 51 -116.08 -30.85 77.93
C ALA A 51 -114.78 -30.11 78.25
N MET A 52 -114.51 -29.86 79.54
CA MET A 52 -113.27 -29.24 80.02
C MET A 52 -112.05 -30.11 79.72
N ASN A 53 -112.11 -31.41 79.97
CA ASN A 53 -111.03 -32.35 79.66
C ASN A 53 -110.77 -32.46 78.15
N GLU A 54 -111.82 -32.52 77.32
CA GLU A 54 -111.68 -32.52 75.86
C GLU A 54 -111.06 -31.22 75.35
N GLN A 55 -111.49 -30.07 75.90
CA GLN A 55 -110.93 -28.78 75.56
C GLN A 55 -109.47 -28.65 76.00
N GLN A 56 -109.12 -29.14 77.19
CA GLN A 56 -107.76 -29.18 77.68
C GLN A 56 -106.85 -30.09 76.83
N THR A 57 -107.38 -31.22 76.37
CA THR A 57 -106.66 -32.14 75.45
C THR A 57 -106.41 -31.48 74.10
N LYS A 58 -107.42 -30.81 73.53
CA LYS A 58 -107.28 -30.05 72.27
C LYS A 58 -106.30 -28.88 72.41
N LEU A 59 -106.33 -28.17 73.54
CA LEU A 59 -105.37 -27.10 73.84
C LEU A 59 -103.94 -27.66 73.93
N ALA A 60 -103.73 -28.76 74.66
CA ALA A 60 -102.42 -29.40 74.75
C ALA A 60 -101.89 -29.86 73.38
N GLN A 61 -102.74 -30.40 72.51
CA GLN A 61 -102.38 -30.76 71.13
C GLN A 61 -101.98 -29.52 70.31
N LYS A 62 -102.75 -28.43 70.42
CA LYS A 62 -102.42 -27.17 69.73
C LYS A 62 -101.13 -26.55 70.25
N ASP A 63 -100.90 -26.57 71.56
CA ASP A 63 -99.66 -26.05 72.15
C ASP A 63 -98.45 -26.87 71.70
N GLN A 64 -98.60 -28.19 71.58
CA GLN A 64 -97.57 -29.07 71.02
C GLN A 64 -97.29 -28.76 69.53
N GLU A 65 -98.33 -28.55 68.73
CA GLU A 65 -98.20 -28.18 67.31
C GLU A 65 -97.54 -26.80 67.16
N ILE A 66 -97.94 -25.82 67.98
CA ILE A 66 -97.32 -24.48 68.02
C ILE A 66 -95.84 -24.59 68.38
N ALA A 67 -95.48 -25.39 69.40
CA ALA A 67 -94.08 -25.59 69.78
C ALA A 67 -93.26 -26.25 68.66
N GLN A 68 -93.85 -27.23 67.95
CA GLN A 68 -93.19 -27.86 66.79
C GLN A 68 -93.01 -26.88 65.63
N LEU A 69 -94.04 -26.10 65.28
CA LEU A 69 -93.96 -25.09 64.22
C LEU A 69 -92.96 -23.98 64.59
N GLN A 70 -92.93 -23.54 65.85
CA GLN A 70 -91.94 -22.57 66.33
C GLN A 70 -90.51 -23.10 66.20
N SER A 71 -90.28 -24.38 66.56
CA SER A 71 -88.97 -25.02 66.38
C SER A 71 -88.59 -25.14 64.90
N GLN A 72 -89.53 -25.50 64.02
CA GLN A 72 -89.28 -25.55 62.58
C GLN A 72 -88.95 -24.17 62.01
N ILE A 73 -89.69 -23.12 62.40
CA ILE A 73 -89.42 -21.74 61.97
C ILE A 73 -88.04 -21.29 62.43
N GLN A 74 -87.67 -21.54 63.69
CA GLN A 74 -86.32 -21.24 64.19
C GLN A 74 -85.24 -21.97 63.39
N ASN A 75 -85.44 -23.26 63.08
CA ASN A 75 -84.49 -24.02 62.27
C ASN A 75 -84.37 -23.43 60.86
N PHE A 76 -85.49 -23.10 60.19
CA PHE A 76 -85.47 -22.47 58.87
C PHE A 76 -84.79 -21.10 58.89
N ASP A 77 -85.01 -20.28 59.92
CA ASP A 77 -84.33 -19.00 60.06
C ASP A 77 -82.82 -19.18 60.23
N THR A 78 -82.39 -20.18 61.02
CA THR A 78 -80.95 -20.51 61.16
C THR A 78 -80.34 -21.03 59.86
N GLU A 79 -81.01 -21.92 59.13
CA GLU A 79 -80.54 -22.42 57.84
C GLU A 79 -80.43 -21.30 56.81
N LYS A 80 -81.40 -20.39 56.77
CA LYS A 80 -81.40 -19.24 55.87
C LYS A 80 -80.24 -18.28 56.17
N GLU A 81 -79.97 -18.00 57.44
CA GLU A 81 -78.84 -17.15 57.82
C GLU A 81 -77.48 -17.83 57.55
N LEU A 82 -77.38 -19.15 57.72
CA LEU A 82 -76.19 -19.90 57.32
C LEU A 82 -75.98 -19.87 55.80
N ALA A 83 -77.02 -20.14 55.02
CA ALA A 83 -76.96 -20.09 53.55
C ALA A 83 -76.57 -18.69 53.04
N LYS A 84 -77.10 -17.62 53.64
CA LYS A 84 -76.67 -16.24 53.32
C LYS A 84 -75.19 -16.03 53.61
N LYS A 85 -74.71 -16.43 54.80
CA LYS A 85 -73.30 -16.29 55.16
C LYS A 85 -72.38 -17.08 54.23
N GLU A 86 -72.75 -18.29 53.84
CA GLU A 86 -71.99 -19.09 52.87
C GLU A 86 -71.92 -18.41 51.50
N VAL A 87 -73.04 -17.86 51.01
CA VAL A 87 -73.08 -17.10 49.75
C VAL A 87 -72.25 -15.81 49.83
N GLU A 88 -72.35 -15.07 50.93
CA GLU A 88 -71.54 -13.87 51.15
C GLU A 88 -70.05 -14.19 51.22
N GLN A 89 -69.68 -15.27 51.92
CA GLN A 89 -68.30 -15.70 52.06
C GLN A 89 -67.71 -16.17 50.72
N THR A 90 -68.43 -17.03 49.98
CA THR A 90 -67.98 -17.49 48.66
C THR A 90 -67.87 -16.36 47.65
N SER A 91 -68.81 -15.41 47.67
CA SER A 91 -68.75 -14.19 46.86
C SER A 91 -67.55 -13.32 47.23
N HIS A 92 -67.28 -13.14 48.52
CA HIS A 92 -66.13 -12.37 49.00
C HIS A 92 -64.80 -13.02 48.61
N GLU A 93 -64.68 -14.34 48.74
CA GLU A 93 -63.50 -15.09 48.32
C GLU A 93 -63.27 -15.00 46.80
N ALA A 94 -64.34 -15.08 46.00
CA ALA A 94 -64.28 -14.91 44.56
C ALA A 94 -63.85 -13.49 44.15
N LEU A 95 -64.37 -12.46 44.83
CA LEU A 95 -63.95 -11.06 44.63
C LEU A 95 -62.47 -10.87 44.98
N LEU A 96 -62.00 -11.38 46.11
CA LEU A 96 -60.59 -11.30 46.50
C LEU A 96 -59.67 -12.02 45.49
N ALA A 97 -60.09 -13.16 44.96
CA ALA A 97 -59.35 -13.86 43.91
C ALA A 97 -59.27 -13.03 42.62
N LYS A 98 -60.38 -12.39 42.23
CA LYS A 98 -60.44 -11.51 41.06
C LYS A 98 -59.60 -10.25 41.24
N ASP A 99 -59.63 -9.62 42.41
CA ASP A 99 -58.81 -8.44 42.70
C ASP A 99 -57.31 -8.76 42.64
N LYS A 100 -56.90 -9.93 43.13
CA LYS A 100 -55.51 -10.40 43.00
C LYS A 100 -55.13 -10.64 41.53
N GLU A 101 -56.02 -11.22 40.74
CA GLU A 101 -55.80 -11.44 39.31
C GLU A 101 -55.67 -10.10 38.56
N VAL A 102 -56.54 -9.14 38.86
CA VAL A 102 -56.49 -7.78 38.29
C VAL A 102 -55.17 -7.09 38.65
N GLN A 103 -54.76 -7.09 39.92
CA GLN A 103 -53.47 -6.51 40.33
C GLN A 103 -52.29 -7.19 39.64
N ALA A 104 -52.32 -8.51 39.48
CA ALA A 104 -51.28 -9.24 38.77
C ALA A 104 -51.22 -8.82 37.28
N LEU A 105 -52.36 -8.74 36.61
CA LEU A 105 -52.45 -8.30 35.21
C LEU A 105 -52.02 -6.83 35.02
N GLU A 106 -52.40 -5.94 35.93
CA GLU A 106 -51.96 -4.55 35.93
C GLU A 106 -50.44 -4.43 36.08
N SER A 107 -49.83 -5.21 36.98
CA SER A 107 -48.38 -5.24 37.15
C SER A 107 -47.64 -5.76 35.90
N GLN A 108 -48.20 -6.78 35.23
CA GLN A 108 -47.67 -7.31 33.98
C GLN A 108 -47.79 -6.29 32.86
N LEU A 109 -48.93 -5.60 32.73
CA LEU A 109 -49.14 -4.53 31.76
C LEU A 109 -48.19 -3.35 31.97
N ALA A 110 -47.98 -2.93 33.22
CA ALA A 110 -47.02 -1.88 33.54
C ALA A 110 -45.58 -2.28 33.14
N THR A 111 -45.20 -3.53 33.42
CA THR A 111 -43.88 -4.07 33.04
C THR A 111 -43.71 -4.15 31.52
N LEU A 112 -44.74 -4.61 30.80
CA LEU A 112 -44.74 -4.67 29.33
C LEU A 112 -44.65 -3.27 28.71
N ARG A 113 -45.42 -2.30 29.23
CA ARG A 113 -45.34 -0.90 28.79
C ARG A 113 -43.94 -0.33 28.99
N PHE A 114 -43.35 -0.51 30.18
CA PHE A 114 -42.00 -0.04 30.47
C PHE A 114 -40.94 -0.68 29.56
N LYS A 115 -41.04 -1.99 29.30
CA LYS A 115 -40.16 -2.69 28.35
C LYS A 115 -40.29 -2.13 26.93
N HIS A 116 -41.52 -1.93 26.47
CA HIS A 116 -41.77 -1.39 25.14
C HIS A 116 -41.28 0.05 25.00
N GLU A 117 -41.50 0.89 26.01
CA GLU A 117 -41.03 2.28 26.04
C GLU A 117 -39.48 2.35 26.01
N ASN A 118 -38.81 1.51 26.79
CA ASN A 118 -37.34 1.42 26.77
C ASN A 118 -36.81 0.88 25.43
N GLN A 119 -37.47 -0.12 24.83
CA GLN A 119 -37.13 -0.61 23.49
C GLN A 119 -37.29 0.49 22.44
N LEU A 120 -38.39 1.25 22.48
CA LEU A 120 -38.64 2.36 21.57
C LEU A 120 -37.59 3.46 21.75
N GLN A 121 -37.25 3.82 22.99
CA GLN A 121 -36.23 4.82 23.29
C GLN A 121 -34.85 4.40 22.79
N LYS A 122 -34.48 3.12 22.93
CA LYS A 122 -33.23 2.58 22.36
C LYS A 122 -33.23 2.64 20.84
N ALA A 123 -34.30 2.17 20.20
CA ALA A 123 -34.42 2.21 18.74
C ALA A 123 -34.35 3.64 18.20
N LEU A 124 -34.99 4.60 18.87
CA LEU A 124 -34.91 6.02 18.51
C LEU A 124 -33.50 6.57 18.70
N SER A 125 -32.83 6.26 19.80
CA SER A 125 -31.45 6.72 20.05
C SER A 125 -30.46 6.13 19.02
N ASP A 126 -30.63 4.87 18.64
CA ASP A 126 -29.78 4.23 17.63
C ASP A 126 -30.02 4.83 16.25
N LEU A 127 -31.28 5.06 15.86
CA LEU A 127 -31.63 5.77 14.62
C LEU A 127 -31.10 7.21 14.59
N GLU A 128 -31.15 7.93 15.71
CA GLU A 128 -30.59 9.28 15.80
C GLU A 128 -29.07 9.27 15.60
N LYS A 129 -28.36 8.31 16.20
CA LYS A 129 -26.91 8.15 16.00
C LYS A 129 -26.58 7.81 14.55
N GLU A 130 -27.30 6.87 13.93
CA GLU A 130 -27.10 6.52 12.52
C GLU A 130 -27.35 7.72 11.60
N ARG A 131 -28.45 8.46 11.84
CA ARG A 131 -28.76 9.68 11.09
C ARG A 131 -27.64 10.71 11.23
N ASP A 132 -27.14 10.95 12.43
CA ASP A 132 -26.11 11.95 12.66
C ASP A 132 -24.76 11.53 12.06
N GLN A 133 -24.43 10.24 12.11
CA GLN A 133 -23.26 9.69 11.43
C GLN A 133 -23.34 9.88 9.92
N VAL A 134 -24.46 9.49 9.29
CA VAL A 134 -24.66 9.64 7.84
C VAL A 134 -24.64 11.12 7.44
N LYS A 135 -25.27 12.00 8.22
CA LYS A 135 -25.27 13.45 7.96
C LYS A 135 -23.86 14.04 8.02
N ASN A 136 -23.05 13.63 9.00
CA ASN A 136 -21.67 14.08 9.12
C ASN A 136 -20.78 13.54 7.99
N GLN A 137 -20.97 12.28 7.60
CA GLN A 137 -20.25 11.70 6.45
C GLN A 137 -20.61 12.41 5.15
N LEU A 138 -21.89 12.71 4.92
CA LEU A 138 -22.34 13.45 3.74
C LEU A 138 -21.73 14.84 3.69
N LEU A 139 -21.76 15.58 4.81
CA LEU A 139 -21.17 16.91 4.89
C LEU A 139 -19.66 16.88 4.62
N LEU A 140 -18.96 15.88 5.15
CA LEU A 140 -17.52 15.71 4.93
C LEU A 140 -17.23 15.41 3.46
N GLN A 141 -18.00 14.52 2.84
CA GLN A 141 -17.87 14.19 1.42
C GLN A 141 -18.19 15.38 0.52
N GLU A 142 -19.21 16.19 0.85
CA GLU A 142 -19.51 17.43 0.12
C GLU A 142 -18.34 18.42 0.21
N LYS A 143 -17.71 18.58 1.38
CA LYS A 143 -16.55 19.44 1.56
C LYS A 143 -15.31 18.95 0.83
N GLU A 144 -15.05 17.63 0.86
CA GLU A 144 -13.96 17.03 0.08
C GLU A 144 -14.17 17.22 -1.42
N ASN A 145 -15.39 17.05 -1.91
CA ASN A 145 -15.74 17.29 -3.31
C ASN A 145 -15.58 18.78 -3.69
N GLU A 146 -16.02 19.71 -2.83
CA GLU A 146 -15.82 21.15 -3.04
C GLU A 146 -14.33 21.50 -3.12
N LEU A 147 -13.51 20.97 -2.21
CA LEU A 147 -12.06 21.18 -2.19
C LEU A 147 -11.38 20.58 -3.41
N SER A 148 -11.75 19.37 -3.80
CA SER A 148 -11.26 18.70 -5.01
C SER A 148 -11.60 19.51 -6.27
N LEU A 149 -12.85 19.94 -6.39
CA LEU A 149 -13.30 20.76 -7.52
C LEU A 149 -12.59 22.11 -7.57
N ALA A 150 -12.37 22.75 -6.42
CA ALA A 150 -11.61 24.00 -6.33
C ALA A 150 -10.14 23.80 -6.73
N SER A 151 -9.50 22.73 -6.25
CA SER A 151 -8.12 22.39 -6.62
C SER A 151 -7.98 22.12 -8.12
N VAL A 152 -8.90 21.34 -8.70
CA VAL A 152 -8.94 21.05 -10.13
C VAL A 152 -9.11 22.35 -10.93
N LYS A 153 -10.06 23.21 -10.56
CA LYS A 153 -10.24 24.52 -11.20
C LYS A 153 -8.98 25.38 -11.14
N GLN A 154 -8.37 25.50 -9.97
CA GLN A 154 -7.16 26.30 -9.79
C GLN A 154 -5.99 25.77 -10.64
N ASN A 155 -5.85 24.44 -10.74
CA ASN A 155 -4.85 23.81 -11.61
C ASN A 155 -5.11 24.12 -13.10
N TYR A 156 -6.37 24.03 -13.55
CA TYR A 156 -6.73 24.38 -14.92
C TYR A 156 -6.53 25.86 -15.22
N GLU A 157 -6.88 26.76 -14.30
CA GLU A 157 -6.64 28.19 -14.45
C GLU A 157 -5.13 28.49 -14.56
N ALA A 158 -4.29 27.84 -13.75
CA ALA A 158 -2.85 27.97 -13.82
C ALA A 158 -2.30 27.46 -15.17
N GLN A 159 -2.77 26.30 -15.65
CA GLN A 159 -2.38 25.76 -16.95
C GLN A 159 -2.82 26.66 -18.12
N LEU A 160 -4.06 27.16 -18.10
CA LEU A 160 -4.58 28.07 -19.12
C LEU A 160 -3.80 29.38 -19.16
N LYS A 161 -3.42 29.90 -18.00
CA LYS A 161 -2.59 31.10 -17.89
C LYS A 161 -1.20 30.85 -18.49
N ALA A 162 -0.54 29.76 -18.10
CA ALA A 162 0.77 29.39 -18.64
C ALA A 162 0.72 29.17 -20.16
N ALA A 163 -0.31 28.49 -20.67
CA ALA A 163 -0.50 28.28 -22.11
C ALA A 163 -0.74 29.61 -22.85
N SER A 164 -1.54 30.52 -22.27
CA SER A 164 -1.83 31.83 -22.86
C SER A 164 -0.58 32.72 -22.91
N GLU A 165 0.20 32.77 -21.83
CA GLU A 165 1.51 33.46 -21.78
C GLU A 165 2.48 32.88 -22.81
N GLN A 166 2.48 31.56 -23.00
CA GLN A 166 3.32 30.89 -24.00
C GLN A 166 2.88 31.19 -25.44
N VAL A 167 1.58 31.21 -25.72
CA VAL A 167 1.04 31.61 -27.04
C VAL A 167 1.38 33.06 -27.34
N GLU A 168 1.24 33.96 -26.38
CA GLU A 168 1.58 35.37 -26.53
C GLU A 168 3.08 35.57 -26.77
N PHE A 169 3.93 34.83 -26.05
CA PHE A 169 5.36 34.77 -26.30
C PHE A 169 5.67 34.30 -27.72
N TYR A 170 5.12 33.17 -28.17
CA TYR A 170 5.36 32.64 -29.53
C TYR A 170 4.85 33.59 -30.63
N LYS A 171 3.71 34.26 -30.40
CA LYS A 171 3.15 35.23 -31.35
C LYS A 171 4.05 36.45 -31.49
N ASN A 172 4.59 36.96 -30.38
CA ASN A 172 5.54 38.07 -30.38
C ASN A 172 6.91 37.66 -30.95
N PHE A 173 7.36 36.43 -30.65
CA PHE A 173 8.60 35.86 -31.17
C PHE A 173 8.55 35.67 -32.69
N LYS A 174 7.47 35.08 -33.23
CA LYS A 174 7.27 34.92 -34.69
C LYS A 174 7.13 36.26 -35.42
N ALA A 175 6.50 37.26 -34.82
CA ALA A 175 6.32 38.57 -35.45
C ALA A 175 7.62 39.37 -35.60
N GLN A 176 8.67 39.04 -34.84
CA GLN A 176 9.93 39.79 -34.81
C GLN A 176 11.07 39.20 -35.66
N GLN A 177 10.91 38.04 -36.31
CA GLN A 177 12.03 37.33 -36.95
C GLN A 177 11.91 37.13 -38.47
N SER A 178 12.97 37.50 -39.20
CA SER A 178 13.13 37.27 -40.65
C SER A 178 13.62 35.83 -40.94
N THR A 179 13.48 35.35 -42.18
CA THR A 179 13.71 33.96 -42.61
C THR A 179 15.09 33.36 -42.27
N LYS A 180 16.11 34.18 -41.99
CA LYS A 180 17.44 33.72 -41.53
C LYS A 180 17.50 33.48 -40.02
N ALA A 181 16.71 34.21 -39.23
CA ALA A 181 16.61 34.04 -37.78
C ALA A 181 15.82 32.77 -37.41
N ILE A 182 14.99 32.24 -38.32
CA ILE A 182 14.21 31.01 -38.10
C ILE A 182 15.13 29.78 -37.93
N GLY A 183 16.18 29.63 -38.75
CA GLY A 183 17.18 28.55 -38.59
C GLY A 183 17.96 28.67 -37.27
N GLU A 184 18.51 29.86 -36.99
CA GLU A 184 19.21 30.15 -35.73
C GLU A 184 18.30 30.02 -34.50
N SER A 185 17.00 30.26 -34.63
CA SER A 185 16.04 30.16 -33.53
C SER A 185 15.84 28.74 -33.01
N LEU A 186 15.89 27.73 -33.89
CA LEU A 186 15.72 26.33 -33.48
C LEU A 186 16.96 25.83 -32.76
N GLU A 187 18.13 26.21 -33.24
CA GLU A 187 19.40 25.92 -32.57
C GLU A 187 19.50 26.60 -31.19
N GLN A 188 19.14 27.88 -31.10
CA GLN A 188 19.10 28.62 -29.83
C GLN A 188 18.06 28.04 -28.86
N TYR A 189 16.91 27.61 -29.38
CA TYR A 189 15.89 26.93 -28.60
C TYR A 189 16.42 25.63 -28.01
N ALA A 190 17.05 24.78 -28.83
CA ALA A 190 17.61 23.51 -28.38
C ALA A 190 18.70 23.71 -27.30
N GLU A 191 19.59 24.68 -27.50
CA GLU A 191 20.63 25.04 -26.53
C GLU A 191 20.01 25.55 -25.20
N SER A 192 19.00 26.41 -25.27
CA SER A 192 18.30 26.93 -24.08
C SER A 192 17.55 25.84 -23.31
N GLU A 193 16.78 25.01 -24.01
CA GLU A 193 16.04 23.90 -23.38
C GLU A 193 16.96 22.88 -22.73
N PHE A 194 18.08 22.54 -23.38
CA PHE A 194 19.08 21.66 -22.79
C PHE A 194 19.70 22.27 -21.52
N ASN A 195 20.07 23.55 -21.56
CA ASN A 195 20.68 24.24 -20.42
C ASN A 195 19.74 24.33 -19.20
N LYS A 196 18.41 24.39 -19.39
CA LYS A 196 17.43 24.37 -18.28
C LYS A 196 17.48 23.07 -17.47
N VAL A 197 17.70 21.94 -18.15
CA VAL A 197 17.67 20.61 -17.52
C VAL A 197 19.06 20.06 -17.19
N ARG A 198 20.12 20.66 -17.72
CA ARG A 198 21.52 20.22 -17.61
C ARG A 198 21.93 19.86 -16.18
N SER A 199 21.76 20.77 -15.22
CA SER A 199 22.24 20.56 -13.84
C SER A 199 21.53 19.44 -13.09
N PHE A 200 20.30 19.09 -13.47
CA PHE A 200 19.50 18.07 -12.77
C PHE A 200 19.50 16.73 -13.50
N ALA A 201 19.38 16.73 -14.83
CA ALA A 201 19.22 15.51 -15.62
C ALA A 201 20.52 15.03 -16.30
N PHE A 202 21.47 15.94 -16.58
CA PHE A 202 22.65 15.66 -17.40
C PHE A 202 23.93 16.32 -16.84
N PRO A 203 24.33 16.01 -15.59
CA PRO A 203 25.40 16.73 -14.90
C PRO A 203 26.76 16.63 -15.59
N ASN A 204 27.07 15.49 -16.23
CA ASN A 204 28.37 15.23 -16.88
C ASN A 204 28.30 15.35 -18.42
N ALA A 205 27.13 15.70 -18.95
CA ALA A 205 26.93 15.71 -20.39
C ALA A 205 27.36 17.03 -21.04
N TYR A 206 27.73 16.90 -22.29
CA TYR A 206 28.13 17.96 -23.19
C TYR A 206 27.12 18.04 -24.32
N PHE A 207 26.65 19.26 -24.63
CA PHE A 207 25.80 19.55 -25.77
C PHE A 207 26.28 20.87 -26.38
N GLU A 208 27.00 20.81 -27.48
CA GLU A 208 27.54 22.01 -28.13
C GLU A 208 27.45 21.93 -29.65
N LYS A 209 27.57 23.10 -30.28
CA LYS A 209 27.58 23.22 -31.74
C LYS A 209 28.81 22.56 -32.34
N ASP A 210 28.62 21.80 -33.42
CA ASP A 210 29.74 21.21 -34.13
C ASP A 210 30.48 22.25 -34.98
N ASN A 211 31.42 22.97 -34.39
CA ASN A 211 32.18 24.00 -35.10
C ASN A 211 33.38 23.44 -35.90
N LYS A 212 33.61 22.12 -35.86
CA LYS A 212 34.76 21.49 -36.52
C LYS A 212 34.33 20.89 -37.86
N VAL A 213 34.76 21.47 -38.97
CA VAL A 213 34.53 20.88 -40.29
C VAL A 213 35.28 19.54 -40.39
N SER A 214 34.59 18.47 -40.78
CA SER A 214 35.22 17.16 -40.95
C SER A 214 36.25 17.16 -42.08
N ALA A 215 37.10 16.13 -42.15
CA ALA A 215 38.10 15.99 -43.22
C ALA A 215 37.48 15.93 -44.64
N ARG A 216 36.17 15.66 -44.75
CA ARG A 216 35.42 15.61 -46.02
C ARG A 216 34.47 16.81 -46.23
N GLY A 217 34.57 17.84 -45.39
CA GLY A 217 33.84 19.09 -45.56
C GLY A 217 32.41 19.10 -45.01
N SER A 218 32.04 18.14 -44.17
CA SER A 218 30.69 18.04 -43.58
C SER A 218 30.67 18.51 -42.13
N LYS A 219 29.52 19.02 -41.69
CA LYS A 219 29.29 19.61 -40.37
C LYS A 219 27.82 19.37 -40.00
N GLY A 220 27.59 18.74 -38.86
CA GLY A 220 26.27 18.69 -38.22
C GLY A 220 26.00 19.94 -37.38
N ASP A 221 24.81 20.05 -36.79
CA ASP A 221 24.45 21.23 -36.01
C ASP A 221 24.93 21.12 -34.56
N PHE A 222 24.60 20.03 -33.85
CA PHE A 222 24.99 19.81 -32.46
C PHE A 222 25.50 18.39 -32.21
N ILE A 223 26.38 18.26 -31.22
CA ILE A 223 26.84 16.97 -30.71
C ILE A 223 26.52 16.88 -29.22
N PHE A 224 25.82 15.81 -28.86
CA PHE A 224 25.63 15.41 -27.47
C PHE A 224 26.58 14.26 -27.13
N ARG A 225 27.27 14.35 -25.97
CA ARG A 225 28.05 13.26 -25.39
C ARG A 225 27.83 13.23 -23.88
N ASP A 226 27.70 12.04 -23.31
CA ASP A 226 27.63 11.88 -21.86
C ASP A 226 28.65 10.85 -21.36
N PHE A 227 29.16 11.12 -20.16
CA PHE A 227 30.30 10.44 -19.57
C PHE A 227 29.95 9.93 -18.17
N ASP A 228 30.49 8.75 -17.83
CA ASP A 228 30.40 8.24 -16.47
C ASP A 228 31.36 8.98 -15.52
N GLU A 229 31.34 8.61 -14.24
CA GLU A 229 32.21 9.21 -13.21
C GLU A 229 33.72 9.05 -13.49
N ASN A 230 34.09 8.05 -14.31
CA ASN A 230 35.47 7.76 -14.70
C ASN A 230 35.86 8.42 -16.03
N GLY A 231 34.97 9.20 -16.65
CA GLY A 231 35.21 9.86 -17.93
C GLY A 231 35.04 8.95 -19.15
N LEU A 232 34.44 7.77 -19.00
CA LEU A 232 34.11 6.89 -20.13
C LEU A 232 32.85 7.39 -20.83
N GLU A 233 32.96 7.69 -22.13
CA GLU A 233 31.80 8.01 -22.96
C GLU A 233 30.90 6.78 -23.09
N PHE A 234 29.65 6.90 -22.68
CA PHE A 234 28.69 5.79 -22.77
C PHE A 234 27.59 6.03 -23.81
N ILE A 235 27.36 7.28 -24.20
CA ILE A 235 26.44 7.66 -25.25
C ILE A 235 26.93 8.90 -26.00
N SER A 236 26.75 8.89 -27.31
CA SER A 236 26.93 10.06 -28.18
C SER A 236 25.86 10.13 -29.24
N ILE A 237 25.38 11.35 -29.51
CA ILE A 237 24.29 11.60 -30.45
C ILE A 237 24.68 12.79 -31.34
N MET A 238 24.60 12.58 -32.65
CA MET A 238 24.70 13.64 -33.64
C MET A 238 23.31 14.23 -33.89
N PHE A 239 23.20 15.56 -33.85
CA PHE A 239 21.95 16.27 -34.10
C PHE A 239 22.02 17.14 -35.35
N GLU A 240 20.97 17.05 -36.15
CA GLU A 240 20.67 17.95 -37.26
C GLU A 240 19.37 18.70 -36.95
N MET A 241 19.37 20.02 -37.11
CA MET A 241 18.25 20.91 -36.82
C MET A 241 17.68 21.43 -38.15
N LYS A 242 16.42 21.12 -38.45
CA LYS A 242 15.74 21.62 -39.65
C LYS A 242 14.48 22.39 -39.29
N ASN A 243 14.49 23.67 -39.65
CA ASN A 243 13.33 24.53 -39.51
C ASN A 243 12.63 24.75 -40.88
N GLU A 244 11.31 24.84 -40.87
CA GLU A 244 10.52 25.14 -42.06
C GLU A 244 10.32 26.67 -42.14
N ALA A 245 11.00 27.33 -43.08
CA ALA A 245 10.81 28.76 -43.30
C ALA A 245 9.63 29.00 -44.26
N ASP A 246 8.63 29.76 -43.82
CA ASP A 246 7.51 30.22 -44.65
C ASP A 246 8.05 31.05 -45.83
N GLY A 247 7.85 30.57 -47.07
CA GLY A 247 8.17 31.30 -48.30
C GLY A 247 9.19 30.65 -49.26
N THR A 248 9.67 29.44 -48.99
CA THR A 248 10.52 28.69 -49.94
C THR A 248 9.68 27.96 -50.99
N GLU A 249 9.97 28.15 -52.28
CA GLU A 249 9.20 27.56 -53.40
C GLU A 249 9.22 26.02 -53.44
N LYS A 250 10.14 25.38 -52.70
CA LYS A 250 10.21 23.92 -52.53
C LYS A 250 10.36 23.55 -51.06
N LYS A 251 9.35 22.89 -50.52
CA LYS A 251 9.40 22.27 -49.19
C LYS A 251 10.29 21.02 -49.24
N HIS A 252 11.27 20.95 -48.37
CA HIS A 252 12.12 19.77 -48.20
C HIS A 252 11.42 18.71 -47.34
N LYS A 253 11.70 17.44 -47.61
CA LYS A 253 11.25 16.32 -46.77
C LYS A 253 12.32 15.96 -45.74
N ASN A 254 11.92 15.34 -44.65
CA ASN A 254 12.85 14.85 -43.63
C ASN A 254 13.88 13.89 -44.21
N ALA A 255 13.44 13.02 -45.13
CA ALA A 255 14.29 12.04 -45.81
C ALA A 255 15.44 12.64 -46.63
N ASP A 256 15.32 13.91 -47.07
CA ASP A 256 16.37 14.59 -47.83
C ASP A 256 17.66 14.76 -47.01
N PHE A 257 17.57 14.70 -45.67
CA PHE A 257 18.66 14.97 -44.74
C PHE A 257 19.28 13.73 -44.10
N TYR A 258 18.66 12.55 -44.22
CA TYR A 258 19.11 11.34 -43.52
C TYR A 258 20.53 10.94 -43.92
N LYS A 259 20.83 10.99 -45.22
CA LYS A 259 22.13 10.58 -45.75
C LYS A 259 23.29 11.42 -45.22
N GLU A 260 23.11 12.74 -45.15
CA GLU A 260 24.18 13.63 -44.67
C GLU A 260 24.33 13.53 -43.15
N LEU A 261 23.22 13.47 -42.40
CA LEU A 261 23.24 13.26 -40.96
C LEU A 261 23.91 11.93 -40.57
N ASP A 262 23.62 10.83 -41.28
CA ASP A 262 24.29 9.55 -41.01
C ASP A 262 25.78 9.61 -41.33
N LYS A 263 26.16 10.32 -42.39
CA LYS A 263 27.57 10.56 -42.72
C LYS A 263 28.27 11.36 -41.61
N ASP A 264 27.65 12.44 -41.10
CA ASP A 264 28.19 13.22 -39.98
C ASP A 264 28.32 12.40 -38.70
N ARG A 265 27.30 11.57 -38.40
CA ARG A 265 27.33 10.65 -37.27
C ARG A 265 28.56 9.74 -37.31
N HIS A 266 28.85 9.11 -38.46
CA HIS A 266 30.02 8.26 -38.61
C HIS A 266 31.34 9.04 -38.56
N GLU A 267 31.42 10.18 -39.24
CA GLU A 267 32.63 11.01 -39.28
C GLU A 267 33.01 11.58 -37.90
N LYS A 268 32.02 11.81 -37.04
CA LYS A 268 32.22 12.25 -35.65
C LYS A 268 32.20 11.12 -34.63
N ASN A 269 32.14 9.86 -35.05
CA ASN A 269 32.06 8.69 -34.16
C ASN A 269 30.95 8.87 -33.09
N CYS A 270 29.75 9.25 -33.52
CA CYS A 270 28.57 9.30 -32.67
C CYS A 270 27.77 8.00 -32.77
N GLU A 271 27.22 7.53 -31.66
CA GLU A 271 26.45 6.28 -31.64
C GLU A 271 25.09 6.43 -32.34
N TYR A 272 24.39 7.54 -32.13
CA TYR A 272 23.04 7.80 -32.66
C TYR A 272 23.02 9.04 -33.57
N ALA A 273 22.03 9.09 -34.47
CA ALA A 273 21.69 10.27 -35.27
C ALA A 273 20.27 10.72 -34.96
N VAL A 274 20.06 12.01 -34.74
CA VAL A 274 18.73 12.57 -34.46
C VAL A 274 18.48 13.80 -35.32
N LEU A 275 17.47 13.71 -36.18
CA LEU A 275 16.95 14.85 -36.92
C LEU A 275 15.84 15.52 -36.10
N VAL A 276 16.10 16.74 -35.66
CA VAL A 276 15.10 17.59 -35.00
C VAL A 276 14.50 18.51 -36.04
N THR A 277 13.22 18.32 -36.35
CA THR A 277 12.62 18.90 -37.56
C THR A 277 11.26 19.55 -37.31
N MET A 278 11.08 20.72 -37.92
CA MET A 278 9.77 21.37 -38.10
C MET A 278 9.20 21.17 -39.51
N LEU A 279 9.92 20.46 -40.40
CA LEU A 279 9.46 20.16 -41.77
C LEU A 279 8.29 19.17 -41.77
N GLU A 280 7.54 19.14 -42.87
CA GLU A 280 6.41 18.22 -43.04
C GLU A 280 5.40 18.34 -41.88
N ALA A 281 5.03 19.56 -41.50
CA ALA A 281 4.11 19.83 -40.40
C ALA A 281 2.75 19.12 -40.56
N ASP A 282 2.29 18.94 -41.80
CA ASP A 282 1.01 18.30 -42.13
C ASP A 282 1.10 16.76 -42.20
N ASN A 283 2.28 16.17 -41.96
CA ASN A 283 2.47 14.72 -42.02
C ASN A 283 2.24 14.09 -40.64
N ASP A 284 1.08 13.44 -40.47
CA ASP A 284 0.67 12.79 -39.22
C ASP A 284 1.70 11.80 -38.68
N TYR A 285 2.44 11.11 -39.55
CA TYR A 285 3.48 10.15 -39.15
C TYR A 285 4.54 10.78 -38.24
N PHE A 286 5.05 11.96 -38.61
CA PHE A 286 6.06 12.70 -37.85
C PHE A 286 5.48 13.55 -36.70
N ASN A 287 4.15 13.62 -36.58
CA ASN A 287 3.47 14.33 -35.49
C ASN A 287 3.14 13.43 -34.29
N THR A 288 3.43 12.12 -34.38
CA THR A 288 3.17 11.14 -33.30
C THR A 288 4.20 11.18 -32.16
N GLY A 289 5.28 11.96 -32.27
CA GLY A 289 6.27 12.14 -31.21
C GLY A 289 7.69 11.81 -31.68
N ILE A 290 8.22 10.67 -31.21
CA ILE A 290 9.55 10.15 -31.58
C ILE A 290 9.36 9.08 -32.65
N VAL A 291 9.92 9.32 -33.84
CA VAL A 291 9.85 8.38 -34.96
C VAL A 291 11.18 7.68 -35.12
N ASP A 292 11.17 6.35 -35.07
CA ASP A 292 12.32 5.51 -35.37
C ASP A 292 12.44 5.29 -36.88
N VAL A 293 13.58 5.66 -37.46
CA VAL A 293 13.90 5.44 -38.88
C VAL A 293 15.08 4.49 -39.06
N SER A 294 15.35 3.67 -38.04
CA SER A 294 16.43 2.67 -38.03
C SER A 294 16.31 1.60 -39.11
N HIS A 295 15.13 1.46 -39.75
CA HIS A 295 14.94 0.57 -40.90
C HIS A 295 15.67 1.06 -42.16
N GLU A 296 15.94 2.37 -42.26
CA GLU A 296 16.68 2.99 -43.36
C GLU A 296 18.13 3.32 -42.98
N TYR A 297 18.34 3.93 -41.81
CA TYR A 297 19.66 4.29 -41.29
C TYR A 297 19.78 3.87 -39.83
N GLU A 298 20.70 2.95 -39.53
CA GLU A 298 20.82 2.34 -38.21
C GLU A 298 20.94 3.40 -37.09
N LYS A 299 20.14 3.24 -36.02
CA LYS A 299 20.15 4.11 -34.83
C LYS A 299 19.83 5.58 -35.14
N MET A 300 18.96 5.82 -36.12
CA MET A 300 18.50 7.16 -36.49
C MET A 300 17.05 7.40 -36.06
N TYR A 301 16.80 8.58 -35.51
CA TYR A 301 15.47 9.03 -35.08
C TYR A 301 15.12 10.39 -35.67
N VAL A 302 13.83 10.62 -35.89
CA VAL A 302 13.27 11.91 -36.28
C VAL A 302 12.31 12.37 -35.19
N VAL A 303 12.51 13.60 -34.72
CA VAL A 303 11.73 14.15 -33.61
C VAL A 303 11.31 15.59 -33.86
N ARG A 304 10.18 15.99 -33.26
CA ARG A 304 9.82 17.40 -33.15
C ARG A 304 10.64 18.09 -32.05
N PRO A 305 10.84 19.42 -32.12
CA PRO A 305 11.65 20.16 -31.15
C PRO A 305 11.22 20.01 -29.69
N GLN A 306 9.95 19.72 -29.41
CA GLN A 306 9.47 19.52 -28.04
C GLN A 306 9.82 18.15 -27.42
N PHE A 307 10.32 17.19 -28.21
CA PHE A 307 10.56 15.80 -27.78
C PHE A 307 12.04 15.41 -27.72
N PHE A 308 12.97 16.24 -28.19
CA PHE A 308 14.39 15.85 -28.29
C PHE A 308 15.05 15.60 -26.92
N ILE A 309 14.71 16.37 -25.88
CA ILE A 309 15.23 16.15 -24.51
C ILE A 309 14.77 14.80 -23.96
N GLN A 310 13.51 14.44 -24.19
CA GLN A 310 12.92 13.18 -23.77
C GLN A 310 13.61 12.02 -24.51
N LEU A 311 13.90 12.18 -25.80
CA LEU A 311 14.67 11.19 -26.55
C LEU A 311 16.10 11.03 -26.00
N ILE A 312 16.81 12.13 -25.70
CA ILE A 312 18.13 12.06 -25.04
C ILE A 312 18.03 11.25 -23.75
N GLY A 313 17.02 11.54 -22.91
CA GLY A 313 16.78 10.80 -21.67
C GLY A 313 16.54 9.30 -21.89
N LEU A 314 15.74 8.92 -22.89
CA LEU A 314 15.46 7.53 -23.23
C LEU A 314 16.72 6.79 -23.70
N LEU A 315 17.45 7.37 -24.65
CA LEU A 315 18.68 6.77 -25.18
C LEU A 315 19.75 6.67 -24.09
N ARG A 316 19.88 7.70 -23.26
CA ARG A 316 20.80 7.71 -22.12
C ARG A 316 20.50 6.58 -21.13
N ASN A 317 19.23 6.41 -20.74
CA ASN A 317 18.84 5.34 -19.81
C ASN A 317 19.10 3.95 -20.41
N ALA A 318 18.85 3.78 -21.71
CA ALA A 318 19.19 2.54 -22.42
C ALA A 318 20.71 2.29 -22.42
N ALA A 319 21.51 3.35 -22.62
CA ALA A 319 22.97 3.27 -22.60
C ALA A 319 23.55 3.04 -21.18
N LEU A 320 22.92 3.57 -20.13
CA LEU A 320 23.33 3.28 -18.74
C LEU A 320 23.19 1.80 -18.38
N ASN A 321 22.18 1.11 -18.92
CA ASN A 321 22.04 -0.34 -18.74
C ASN A 321 23.17 -1.14 -19.44
N SER A 322 23.76 -0.59 -20.50
CA SER A 322 24.90 -1.21 -21.21
C SER A 322 26.27 -0.75 -20.70
N LEU A 323 26.32 0.30 -19.85
CA LEU A 323 27.54 0.85 -19.26
C LEU A 323 28.36 -0.19 -18.52
N LYS A 324 27.70 -1.07 -17.74
CA LYS A 324 28.38 -2.12 -16.98
C LYS A 324 29.25 -3.02 -17.88
N TYR A 325 28.74 -3.38 -19.05
CA TYR A 325 29.47 -4.17 -20.04
C TYR A 325 30.61 -3.38 -20.69
N LYS A 326 30.40 -2.08 -20.99
CA LYS A 326 31.46 -1.21 -21.55
C LYS A 326 32.63 -1.02 -20.56
N GLN A 327 32.34 -0.87 -19.26
CA GLN A 327 33.36 -0.76 -18.20
C GLN A 327 34.18 -2.06 -18.06
N GLU A 328 33.53 -3.22 -18.05
CA GLU A 328 34.23 -4.53 -18.02
C GLU A 328 35.13 -4.70 -19.25
N LEU A 329 34.67 -4.32 -20.44
CA LEU A 329 35.46 -4.39 -21.68
C LEU A 329 36.65 -3.43 -21.69
N ALA A 330 36.50 -2.23 -21.13
CA ALA A 330 37.58 -1.26 -20.99
C ALA A 330 38.68 -1.77 -20.05
N LEU A 331 38.31 -2.32 -18.88
CA LEU A 331 39.23 -2.97 -17.94
C LEU A 331 40.00 -4.13 -18.59
N VAL A 332 39.32 -4.99 -19.36
CA VAL A 332 39.96 -6.09 -20.07
C VAL A 332 40.89 -5.59 -21.18
N ARG A 333 40.55 -4.51 -21.89
CA ARG A 333 41.43 -3.91 -22.90
C ARG A 333 42.67 -3.29 -22.26
N GLU A 334 42.53 -2.57 -21.16
CA GLU A 334 43.66 -1.98 -20.43
C GLU A 334 44.63 -3.07 -19.93
N GLN A 335 44.09 -4.16 -19.34
CA GLN A 335 44.89 -5.33 -18.95
C GLN A 335 45.62 -5.97 -20.14
N ASN A 336 44.99 -6.06 -21.31
CA ASN A 336 45.64 -6.60 -22.51
C ASN A 336 46.70 -5.65 -23.08
N ILE A 337 46.50 -4.33 -23.04
CA ILE A 337 47.49 -3.35 -23.50
C ILE A 337 48.76 -3.43 -22.66
N ASP A 338 48.66 -3.64 -21.34
CA ASP A 338 49.80 -3.80 -20.43
C ASP A 338 50.58 -5.10 -20.74
N ILE A 339 49.88 -6.21 -21.00
CA ILE A 339 50.51 -7.46 -21.46
C ILE A 339 51.23 -7.27 -22.80
N THR A 340 50.62 -6.53 -23.74
CA THR A 340 51.20 -6.31 -25.07
C THR A 340 52.41 -5.37 -25.01
N HIS A 341 52.37 -4.30 -24.23
CA HIS A 341 53.52 -3.42 -24.01
C HIS A 341 54.65 -4.15 -23.30
N PHE A 342 54.34 -5.02 -22.34
CA PHE A 342 55.34 -5.86 -21.71
C PHE A 342 56.01 -6.80 -22.73
N GLU A 343 55.25 -7.41 -23.65
CA GLU A 343 55.83 -8.24 -24.71
C GLU A 343 56.71 -7.43 -25.68
N GLU A 344 56.26 -6.24 -26.09
CA GLU A 344 57.01 -5.32 -26.95
C GLU A 344 58.30 -4.82 -26.27
N ASP A 345 58.23 -4.43 -24.99
CA ASP A 345 59.39 -4.00 -24.20
C ASP A 345 60.39 -5.15 -23.99
N LEU A 346 59.88 -6.37 -23.77
CA LEU A 346 60.71 -7.55 -23.59
C LEU A 346 61.40 -7.94 -24.91
N ASP A 347 60.73 -7.78 -26.06
CA ASP A 347 61.34 -8.03 -27.37
C ASP A 347 62.33 -6.92 -27.75
N ALA A 348 62.02 -5.65 -27.47
CA ALA A 348 62.94 -4.53 -27.62
C ALA A 348 64.20 -4.71 -26.76
N PHE A 349 64.05 -5.18 -25.51
CA PHE A 349 65.16 -5.54 -24.64
C PHE A 349 66.00 -6.68 -25.23
N LYS A 350 65.38 -7.76 -25.73
CA LYS A 350 66.08 -8.87 -26.37
C LYS A 350 66.89 -8.41 -27.59
N VAL A 351 66.30 -7.59 -28.46
CA VAL A 351 66.98 -7.07 -29.66
C VAL A 351 68.13 -6.15 -29.28
N ALA A 352 67.94 -5.24 -28.33
CA ALA A 352 68.98 -4.34 -27.85
C ALA A 352 70.13 -5.12 -27.17
N PHE A 353 69.80 -6.12 -26.34
CA PHE A 353 70.76 -7.00 -25.70
C PHE A 353 71.56 -7.81 -26.73
N ALA A 354 70.89 -8.43 -27.71
CA ALA A 354 71.55 -9.19 -28.78
C ALA A 354 72.47 -8.31 -29.63
N LYS A 355 72.05 -7.07 -29.95
CA LYS A 355 72.86 -6.11 -30.70
C LYS A 355 74.10 -5.68 -29.91
N ASN A 356 73.95 -5.38 -28.62
CA ASN A 356 75.06 -5.01 -27.75
C ASN A 356 76.04 -6.17 -27.56
N TYR A 357 75.52 -7.39 -27.35
CA TYR A 357 76.34 -8.60 -27.24
C TYR A 357 77.12 -8.89 -28.53
N ASN A 358 76.46 -8.84 -29.70
CA ASN A 358 77.13 -9.07 -30.99
C ASN A 358 78.16 -7.99 -31.31
N SER A 359 77.86 -6.72 -31.00
CA SER A 359 78.80 -5.61 -31.15
C SER A 359 80.03 -5.80 -30.25
N ALA A 360 79.82 -6.15 -28.98
CA ALA A 360 80.89 -6.45 -28.05
C ALA A 360 81.73 -7.65 -28.53
N SER A 361 81.09 -8.75 -28.94
CA SER A 361 81.78 -9.93 -29.47
C SER A 361 82.60 -9.62 -30.73
N THR A 362 82.07 -8.79 -31.64
CA THR A 362 82.76 -8.39 -32.86
C THR A 362 83.96 -7.49 -32.55
N ASN A 363 83.79 -6.53 -31.63
CA ASN A 363 84.89 -5.66 -31.21
C ASN A 363 85.97 -6.43 -30.45
N PHE A 364 85.60 -7.41 -29.63
CA PHE A 364 86.55 -8.35 -29.04
C PHE A 364 87.32 -9.12 -30.11
N GLY A 365 86.64 -9.67 -31.13
CA GLY A 365 87.30 -10.33 -32.26
C GLY A 365 88.28 -9.41 -33.01
N LYS A 366 87.86 -8.18 -33.33
CA LYS A 366 88.74 -7.19 -33.98
C LYS A 366 89.94 -6.81 -33.10
N ALA A 367 89.76 -6.69 -31.79
CA ALA A 367 90.85 -6.42 -30.87
C ALA A 367 91.87 -7.56 -30.87
N ILE A 368 91.41 -8.81 -30.90
CA ILE A 368 92.28 -9.99 -31.06
C ILE A 368 93.02 -9.93 -32.41
N ASP A 369 92.34 -9.64 -33.51
CA ASP A 369 92.98 -9.52 -34.83
C ASP A 369 94.05 -8.41 -34.87
N GLU A 370 93.81 -7.26 -34.24
CA GLU A 370 94.80 -6.18 -34.15
C GLU A 370 95.98 -6.56 -33.25
N ILE A 371 95.76 -7.31 -32.17
CA ILE A 371 96.82 -7.89 -31.36
C ILE A 371 97.69 -8.82 -32.23
N ASP A 372 97.08 -9.69 -33.03
CA ASP A 372 97.81 -10.62 -33.91
C ASP A 372 98.61 -9.87 -34.99
N LYS A 373 98.06 -8.79 -35.56
CA LYS A 373 98.81 -7.93 -36.50
C LYS A 373 99.99 -7.23 -35.81
N ALA A 374 99.81 -6.75 -34.58
CA ALA A 374 100.89 -6.14 -33.82
C ALA A 374 102.00 -7.15 -33.52
N ILE A 375 101.65 -8.38 -33.15
CA ILE A 375 102.60 -9.49 -32.98
C ILE A 375 103.38 -9.74 -34.27
N LYS A 376 102.71 -9.87 -35.42
CA LYS A 376 103.40 -10.04 -36.72
C LYS A 376 104.37 -8.91 -37.04
N ARG A 377 103.98 -7.65 -36.80
CA ARG A 377 104.87 -6.50 -37.01
C ARG A 377 106.09 -6.56 -36.08
N MET A 378 105.91 -6.96 -34.83
CA MET A 378 107.02 -7.11 -33.89
C MET A 378 107.96 -8.25 -34.30
N GLU A 379 107.44 -9.33 -34.88
CA GLU A 379 108.26 -10.40 -35.48
C GLU A 379 109.08 -9.90 -36.69
N GLU A 380 108.50 -9.06 -37.55
CA GLU A 380 109.22 -8.43 -38.66
C GLU A 380 110.31 -7.47 -38.17
N VAL A 381 110.00 -6.63 -37.18
CA VAL A 381 110.98 -5.72 -36.55
C VAL A 381 112.14 -6.53 -35.97
N LYS A 382 111.86 -7.64 -35.27
CA LYS A 382 112.88 -8.56 -34.77
C LYS A 382 113.75 -9.12 -35.88
N LYS A 383 113.16 -9.49 -37.02
CA LYS A 383 113.88 -9.98 -38.21
C LYS A 383 114.77 -8.91 -38.84
N PHE A 384 114.31 -7.66 -38.91
CA PHE A 384 115.13 -6.55 -39.39
C PHE A 384 116.31 -6.27 -38.46
N LEU A 385 116.08 -6.26 -37.14
CA LEU A 385 117.15 -6.04 -36.15
C LEU A 385 118.22 -7.13 -36.23
N THR A 386 117.83 -8.41 -36.30
CA THR A 386 118.80 -9.53 -36.45
C THR A 386 119.52 -9.50 -37.80
N THR A 387 118.86 -9.04 -38.86
CA THR A 387 119.52 -8.85 -40.17
C THR A 387 120.54 -7.72 -40.11
N SER A 388 120.17 -6.58 -39.51
CA SER A 388 121.09 -5.45 -39.30
C SER A 388 122.26 -5.81 -38.40
N GLU A 389 122.03 -6.55 -37.32
CA GLU A 389 123.10 -7.09 -36.47
C GLU A 389 124.06 -7.98 -37.27
N ASN A 390 123.52 -8.88 -38.11
CA ASN A 390 124.34 -9.70 -39.00
C ASN A 390 125.15 -8.86 -40.01
N GLN A 391 124.56 -7.78 -40.55
CA GLN A 391 125.29 -6.88 -41.43
C GLN A 391 126.38 -6.10 -40.71
N LEU A 392 126.14 -5.62 -39.48
CA LEU A 392 127.16 -4.97 -38.65
C LEU A 392 128.28 -5.95 -38.31
N ARG A 393 127.97 -7.21 -37.99
CA ARG A 393 128.96 -8.27 -37.79
C ARG A 393 129.80 -8.49 -39.05
N LEU A 394 129.18 -8.56 -40.23
CA LEU A 394 129.89 -8.70 -41.51
C LEU A 394 130.76 -7.47 -41.83
N ALA A 395 130.29 -6.26 -41.50
CA ALA A 395 131.05 -5.03 -41.68
C ALA A 395 132.25 -4.97 -40.73
N ASN A 396 132.09 -5.39 -39.48
CA ASN A 396 133.18 -5.46 -38.50
C ASN A 396 134.24 -6.48 -38.95
N ASN A 397 133.83 -7.67 -39.41
CA ASN A 397 134.75 -8.67 -39.96
C ASN A 397 135.50 -8.14 -41.20
N LYS A 398 134.86 -7.30 -42.03
CA LYS A 398 135.52 -6.65 -43.17
C LYS A 398 136.54 -5.59 -42.74
N LEU A 399 136.31 -4.89 -41.63
CA LEU A 399 137.23 -3.91 -41.06
C LEU A 399 138.47 -4.58 -40.46
N GLU A 400 138.32 -5.71 -39.76
CA GLU A 400 139.44 -6.47 -39.20
C GLU A 400 140.38 -7.06 -40.28
N ASP A 401 139.86 -7.39 -41.48
CA ASP A 401 140.66 -7.91 -42.61
C ASP A 401 141.41 -6.80 -43.41
N VAL A 402 141.33 -5.54 -42.96
CA VAL A 402 142.10 -4.43 -43.55
C VAL A 402 143.49 -4.34 -42.93
N SER A 403 144.44 -5.11 -43.47
CA SER A 403 145.86 -4.92 -43.17
C SER A 403 146.49 -3.84 -44.05
N VAL A 404 147.49 -3.12 -43.52
CA VAL A 404 148.33 -2.14 -44.26
C VAL A 404 148.89 -2.73 -45.56
N LYS A 405 149.10 -4.06 -45.60
CA LYS A 405 149.57 -4.82 -46.76
C LYS A 405 148.57 -4.84 -47.93
N LYS A 406 147.25 -4.84 -47.65
CA LYS A 406 146.19 -4.75 -48.68
C LYS A 406 145.99 -3.31 -49.17
N LEU A 407 146.03 -2.33 -48.26
CA LEU A 407 145.84 -0.90 -48.58
C LEU A 407 146.95 -0.29 -49.48
N THR A 408 148.17 -0.83 -49.43
CA THR A 408 149.32 -0.31 -50.22
C THR A 408 149.55 -1.03 -51.55
N ARG A 409 148.78 -2.09 -51.87
CA ARG A 409 149.00 -2.96 -53.05
C ARG A 409 148.96 -2.23 -54.41
N LYS A 410 148.21 -1.13 -54.52
CA LYS A 410 148.05 -0.35 -55.78
C LYS A 410 148.70 1.04 -55.73
N ASN A 411 149.48 1.36 -54.69
CA ASN A 411 150.17 2.64 -54.56
C ASN A 411 151.68 2.42 -54.34
N PRO A 412 152.47 2.34 -55.42
CA PRO A 412 153.90 2.02 -55.34
C PRO A 412 154.68 3.05 -54.51
N THR A 413 154.28 4.32 -54.51
CA THR A 413 154.92 5.39 -53.73
C THR A 413 154.71 5.23 -52.23
N MET A 414 153.52 4.81 -51.80
CA MET A 414 153.21 4.54 -50.38
C MET A 414 153.79 3.21 -49.90
N LYS A 415 153.85 2.19 -50.78
CA LYS A 415 154.55 0.93 -50.47
C LYS A 415 156.03 1.18 -50.21
N ALA A 416 156.69 1.99 -51.05
CA ALA A 416 158.09 2.38 -50.87
C ALA A 416 158.34 3.15 -49.57
N LYS A 417 157.44 4.08 -49.17
CA LYS A 417 157.55 4.79 -47.89
C LYS A 417 157.38 3.88 -46.67
N PHE A 418 156.47 2.91 -46.72
CA PHE A 418 156.29 1.95 -45.63
C PHE A 418 157.39 0.87 -45.59
N GLU A 419 157.97 0.48 -46.73
CA GLU A 419 159.15 -0.40 -46.77
C GLU A 419 160.42 0.34 -46.29
N ALA A 420 160.57 1.64 -46.57
CA ALA A 420 161.64 2.47 -46.00
C ALA A 420 161.55 2.64 -44.47
N LEU A 421 160.36 2.43 -43.89
CA LEU A 421 160.13 2.38 -42.44
C LEU A 421 160.31 0.97 -41.84
N LYS A 422 160.49 -0.07 -42.67
CA LYS A 422 160.67 -1.49 -42.27
C LYS A 422 162.04 -2.05 -42.67
N GLY A 423 162.99 -1.17 -43.00
CA GLY A 423 164.38 -1.49 -43.32
C GLY A 423 165.32 -1.29 -42.13
N GLU A 424 164.84 -1.58 -40.92
CA GLU A 424 165.50 -2.48 -39.98
C GLU A 424 164.82 -3.85 -40.05
#